data_AF-R5CF88-F1
#
_entry.id   AF-R5CF88-F1
#
_cell.length_a   1.000
_cell.length_b   1.000
_cell.length_c   1.000
_cell.angle_alpha   90.00
_cell.angle_beta   90.00
_cell.angle_gamma   90.00
#
_symmetry.space_group_name_H-M   'P 1'
#
loop_
_entity.id
_entity.type
_entity.pdbx_description
1 polymer ?
#
loop_
_entity_poly.entity_id
_entity_poly.type
_entity_poly.pdbx_seq_one_letter_code
_entity_poly.pdbx_strand_id
1 'polypeptide(L)'
;MTENKSQERKRPYKPRKSGAGRKPLKPDYDAAVILQEQMKAAVALYANHSLQAIAEELSLNPIKVRKLLITAGVYESEIADAVNAAFAERRDMPYKEALLAVAAELNLSKASVTSYLPYKKGVYFRENCDREQISVGAERVRRMRQRKKAVEALQSSHDEQLLWQCVVAFQGYRFKTISGLPFSYKIKTGRNGELTKELWIDRREGSKSLTWSSVLLAFEKTEGKPLVERPKALGDIRGVSYIYGIFRRLGLIEVPAEMKERVL
;
A
#
# COMPACT_ATOMS: atom_id res chain seq x y z
N MET A 1 -16.57 61.83 6.15
CA MET A 1 -16.07 60.98 5.05
C MET A 1 -15.72 59.63 5.66
N THR A 2 -16.59 58.64 5.52
CA THR A 2 -16.39 57.29 6.08
C THR A 2 -16.37 56.31 4.92
N GLU A 3 -15.20 55.69 4.71
CA GLU A 3 -14.91 54.77 3.62
C GLU A 3 -15.68 53.45 3.77
N ASN A 4 -16.43 53.08 2.72
CA ASN A 4 -17.08 51.78 2.57
C ASN A 4 -16.01 50.72 2.26
N LYS A 5 -15.72 49.84 3.22
CA LYS A 5 -14.94 48.61 2.97
C LYS A 5 -15.79 47.64 2.15
N SER A 6 -15.46 47.51 0.87
CA SER A 6 -16.01 46.52 -0.05
C SER A 6 -15.92 45.10 0.53
N GLN A 7 -17.08 44.53 0.86
CA GLN A 7 -17.20 43.13 1.24
C GLN A 7 -16.87 42.25 0.03
N GLU A 8 -15.74 41.56 0.10
CA GLU A 8 -15.27 40.61 -0.90
C GLU A 8 -16.22 39.39 -0.95
N ARG A 9 -17.13 39.37 -1.94
CA ARG A 9 -18.07 38.26 -2.15
C ARG A 9 -17.29 37.00 -2.57
N LYS A 10 -17.07 36.09 -1.62
CA LYS A 10 -16.50 34.76 -1.89
C LYS A 10 -17.38 34.03 -2.91
N ARG A 11 -16.75 33.52 -3.99
CA ARG A 11 -17.45 32.77 -5.05
C ARG A 11 -18.16 31.54 -4.47
N PRO A 12 -19.42 31.26 -4.85
CA PRO A 12 -20.16 30.11 -4.35
C PRO A 12 -19.48 28.80 -4.76
N TYR A 13 -19.31 27.89 -3.81
CA TYR A 13 -18.72 26.58 -4.03
C TYR A 13 -19.65 25.72 -4.91
N LYS A 14 -19.17 25.30 -6.09
CA LYS A 14 -19.87 24.29 -6.91
C LYS A 14 -19.47 22.89 -6.44
N PRO A 15 -20.38 22.09 -5.87
CA PRO A 15 -20.09 20.72 -5.50
C PRO A 15 -19.70 19.92 -6.76
N ARG A 16 -18.64 19.11 -6.64
CA ARG A 16 -18.24 18.20 -7.71
C ARG A 16 -19.31 17.13 -7.89
N LYS A 17 -19.74 16.88 -9.14
CA LYS A 17 -20.65 15.77 -9.47
C LYS A 17 -20.08 14.47 -8.89
N SER A 18 -20.87 13.77 -8.07
CA SER A 18 -20.53 12.45 -7.58
C SER A 18 -20.35 11.50 -8.77
N GLY A 19 -19.17 10.92 -8.94
CA GLY A 19 -18.92 9.88 -9.94
C GLY A 19 -18.18 10.29 -11.22
N ALA A 20 -17.68 11.53 -11.35
CA ALA A 20 -16.94 11.95 -12.55
C ALA A 20 -15.44 11.55 -12.54
N GLY A 21 -15.14 10.33 -12.10
CA GLY A 21 -13.81 9.75 -12.35
C GLY A 21 -13.70 9.36 -13.83
N ARG A 22 -12.52 9.52 -14.44
CA ARG A 22 -12.26 8.93 -15.76
C ARG A 22 -12.46 7.42 -15.62
N LYS A 23 -13.39 6.84 -16.40
CA LYS A 23 -13.58 5.39 -16.45
C LYS A 23 -12.24 4.73 -16.80
N PRO A 24 -11.88 3.61 -16.16
CA PRO A 24 -10.65 2.91 -16.49
C PRO A 24 -10.69 2.49 -17.96
N LEU A 25 -9.60 2.76 -18.69
CA LEU A 25 -9.51 2.47 -20.13
C LEU A 25 -9.61 0.97 -20.43
N LYS A 26 -9.17 0.13 -19.47
CA LYS A 26 -9.26 -1.33 -19.53
C LYS A 26 -9.74 -1.84 -18.15
N PRO A 27 -11.05 -2.01 -17.95
CA PRO A 27 -11.62 -2.44 -16.67
C PRO A 27 -11.13 -3.83 -16.26
N ASP A 28 -11.04 -4.74 -17.22
CA ASP A 28 -10.70 -6.16 -17.01
C ASP A 28 -9.19 -6.45 -17.11
N TYR A 29 -8.35 -5.40 -17.09
CA TYR A 29 -6.91 -5.57 -17.18
C TYR A 29 -6.34 -6.12 -15.86
N ASP A 30 -6.03 -7.41 -15.87
CA ASP A 30 -5.26 -8.06 -14.82
C ASP A 30 -3.84 -8.39 -15.30
N ALA A 31 -2.86 -7.64 -14.78
CA ALA A 31 -1.47 -7.82 -15.14
C ALA A 31 -0.90 -9.19 -14.69
N ALA A 32 -1.42 -9.76 -13.61
CA ALA A 32 -0.94 -11.05 -13.10
C ALA A 32 -1.42 -12.19 -14.01
N VAL A 33 -2.71 -12.18 -14.37
CA VAL A 33 -3.30 -13.17 -15.29
C VAL A 33 -2.61 -13.10 -16.66
N ILE A 34 -2.47 -11.89 -17.23
CA ILE A 34 -1.79 -11.70 -18.52
C ILE A 34 -0.34 -12.20 -18.47
N LEU A 35 0.39 -11.93 -17.38
CA LEU A 35 1.76 -12.43 -17.24
C LEU A 35 1.78 -13.97 -17.19
N GLN A 36 0.86 -14.58 -16.44
CA GLN A 36 0.77 -16.03 -16.29
C GLN A 36 0.43 -16.72 -17.62
N GLU A 37 -0.49 -16.15 -18.41
CA GLU A 37 -0.81 -16.64 -19.76
C GLU A 37 0.40 -16.53 -20.69
N GLN A 38 1.07 -15.37 -20.72
CA GLN A 38 2.28 -15.17 -21.52
C GLN A 38 3.41 -16.13 -21.11
N MET A 39 3.54 -16.40 -19.81
CA MET A 39 4.53 -17.34 -19.29
C MET A 39 4.21 -18.78 -19.72
N LYS A 40 2.96 -19.23 -19.59
CA LYS A 40 2.52 -20.55 -20.06
C LYS A 40 2.76 -20.72 -21.57
N ALA A 41 2.42 -19.73 -22.37
CA ALA A 41 2.64 -19.75 -23.81
C ALA A 41 4.13 -19.83 -24.17
N ALA A 42 4.97 -19.01 -23.52
CA ALA A 42 6.41 -19.05 -23.74
C ALA A 42 7.02 -20.42 -23.35
N VAL A 43 6.62 -20.99 -22.21
CA VAL A 43 7.10 -22.32 -21.76
C VAL A 43 6.72 -23.41 -22.75
N ALA A 44 5.49 -23.38 -23.27
CA ALA A 44 5.03 -24.37 -24.26
C ALA A 44 5.87 -24.36 -25.54
N LEU A 45 6.31 -23.18 -25.98
CA LEU A 45 7.10 -23.03 -27.20
C LEU A 45 8.61 -23.28 -26.99
N TYR A 46 9.11 -23.12 -25.75
CA TYR A 46 10.56 -23.17 -25.48
C TYR A 46 11.22 -24.51 -25.77
N ALA A 47 10.48 -25.62 -25.71
CA ALA A 47 11.02 -26.94 -26.02
C ALA A 47 11.57 -27.04 -27.46
N ASN A 48 11.00 -26.29 -28.42
CA ASN A 48 11.28 -26.46 -29.85
C ASN A 48 11.73 -25.17 -30.55
N HIS A 49 11.72 -24.01 -29.88
CA HIS A 49 11.94 -22.72 -30.50
C HIS A 49 13.03 -21.90 -29.81
N SER A 50 13.78 -21.14 -30.60
CA SER A 50 14.70 -20.12 -30.10
C SER A 50 13.94 -18.96 -29.45
N LEU A 51 14.62 -18.18 -28.60
CA LEU A 51 14.03 -16.99 -27.97
C LEU A 51 13.47 -15.99 -29.00
N GLN A 52 14.11 -15.87 -30.16
CA GLN A 52 13.68 -14.99 -31.25
C GLN A 52 12.38 -15.48 -31.89
N ALA A 53 12.28 -16.78 -32.20
CA ALA A 53 11.08 -17.36 -32.80
C ALA A 53 9.86 -17.22 -31.87
N ILE A 54 10.03 -17.50 -30.56
CA ILE A 54 8.97 -17.31 -29.56
C ILE A 54 8.56 -15.83 -29.44
N ALA A 55 9.53 -14.92 -29.56
CA ALA A 55 9.27 -13.49 -29.49
C ALA A 55 8.43 -13.01 -30.67
N GLU A 56 8.71 -13.50 -31.87
CA GLU A 56 7.91 -13.22 -33.07
C GLU A 56 6.49 -13.80 -32.93
N GLU A 57 6.38 -15.07 -32.56
CA GLU A 57 5.09 -15.76 -32.43
C GLU A 57 4.17 -15.11 -31.38
N LEU A 58 4.72 -14.75 -30.22
CA LEU A 58 3.96 -14.10 -29.15
C LEU A 58 3.87 -12.57 -29.31
N SER A 59 4.47 -11.99 -30.36
CA SER A 59 4.60 -10.54 -30.55
C SER A 59 5.20 -9.84 -29.31
N LEU A 60 6.25 -10.44 -28.74
CA LEU A 60 6.98 -9.96 -27.56
C LEU A 60 8.41 -9.56 -27.92
N ASN A 61 9.09 -8.89 -26.99
CA ASN A 61 10.54 -8.68 -27.10
C ASN A 61 11.29 -9.95 -26.64
N PRO A 62 12.36 -10.40 -27.31
CA PRO A 62 13.15 -11.58 -26.89
C PRO A 62 13.64 -11.50 -25.43
N ILE A 63 13.98 -10.32 -24.93
CA ILE A 63 14.37 -10.09 -23.53
C ILE A 63 13.21 -10.41 -22.59
N LYS A 64 11.98 -10.08 -22.99
CA LYS A 64 10.77 -10.41 -22.22
C LYS A 64 10.51 -11.91 -22.24
N VAL A 65 10.67 -12.59 -23.37
CA VAL A 65 10.56 -14.06 -23.46
C VAL A 65 11.55 -14.75 -22.53
N ARG A 66 12.84 -14.40 -22.60
CA ARG A 66 13.87 -14.91 -21.68
C ARG A 66 13.43 -14.75 -20.23
N LYS A 67 12.96 -13.56 -19.88
CA LYS A 67 12.56 -13.26 -18.51
C LYS A 67 11.32 -14.04 -18.07
N LEU A 68 10.37 -14.31 -18.95
CA LEU A 68 9.23 -15.19 -18.68
C LEU A 68 9.70 -16.62 -18.36
N LEU A 69 10.60 -17.16 -19.17
CA LEU A 69 11.14 -18.52 -18.99
C LEU A 69 11.98 -18.66 -17.71
N ILE A 70 12.80 -17.65 -17.39
CA ILE A 70 13.53 -17.59 -16.11
C ILE A 70 12.55 -17.52 -14.94
N THR A 71 11.47 -16.75 -15.07
CA THR A 71 10.44 -16.66 -14.01
C THR A 71 9.69 -17.97 -13.84
N ALA A 72 9.50 -18.73 -14.93
CA ALA A 72 8.93 -20.08 -14.90
C ALA A 72 9.91 -21.15 -14.37
N GLY A 73 11.20 -20.82 -14.25
CA GLY A 73 12.23 -21.76 -13.81
C GLY A 73 12.66 -22.78 -14.85
N VAL A 74 12.39 -22.54 -16.14
CA VAL A 74 12.71 -23.48 -17.24
C VAL A 74 13.82 -23.00 -18.16
N TYR A 75 14.30 -21.77 -17.99
CA TYR A 75 15.34 -21.21 -18.85
C TYR A 75 16.72 -21.70 -18.43
N GLU A 76 17.43 -22.34 -19.35
CA GLU A 76 18.76 -22.89 -19.10
C GLU A 76 19.84 -22.03 -19.79
N SER A 77 20.78 -21.51 -19.01
CA SER A 77 21.91 -20.72 -19.51
C SER A 77 22.94 -20.52 -18.40
N GLU A 78 24.21 -20.81 -18.69
CA GLU A 78 25.32 -20.62 -17.75
C GLU A 78 25.38 -19.19 -17.17
N ILE A 79 25.09 -18.18 -17.99
CA ILE A 79 25.06 -16.78 -17.55
C ILE A 79 23.87 -16.55 -16.62
N ALA A 80 22.71 -17.16 -16.90
CA ALA A 80 21.55 -17.05 -16.02
C ALA A 80 21.83 -17.71 -14.67
N ASP A 81 22.45 -18.88 -14.67
CA ASP A 81 22.81 -19.62 -13.46
C ASP A 81 23.82 -18.83 -12.63
N ALA A 82 24.89 -18.31 -13.24
CA ALA A 82 25.88 -17.46 -12.58
C ALA A 82 25.25 -16.20 -11.97
N VAL A 83 24.38 -15.50 -12.72
CA VAL A 83 23.68 -14.31 -12.22
C VAL A 83 22.77 -14.65 -11.04
N ASN A 84 21.98 -15.73 -11.12
CA ASN A 84 21.05 -16.11 -10.06
C ASN A 84 21.78 -16.61 -8.81
N ALA A 85 22.88 -17.37 -8.96
CA ALA A 85 23.73 -17.80 -7.85
C ALA A 85 24.37 -16.60 -7.12
N ALA A 86 25.00 -15.68 -7.87
CA ALA A 86 25.58 -14.47 -7.31
C ALA A 86 24.54 -13.58 -6.59
N PHE A 87 23.29 -13.58 -7.05
CA PHE A 87 22.20 -12.89 -6.37
C PHE A 87 21.73 -13.61 -5.10
N ALA A 88 21.74 -14.93 -5.08
CA ALA A 88 21.33 -15.73 -3.92
C ALA A 88 22.26 -15.50 -2.71
N GLU A 89 23.56 -15.34 -2.96
CA GLU A 89 24.56 -15.04 -1.93
C GLU A 89 24.43 -13.63 -1.32
N ARG A 90 23.75 -12.71 -2.03
CA ARG A 90 23.65 -11.28 -1.65
C ARG A 90 22.26 -10.90 -1.14
N ARG A 91 21.53 -11.86 -0.56
CA ARG A 91 20.14 -11.69 -0.14
C ARG A 91 19.94 -10.61 0.93
N ASP A 92 20.97 -10.33 1.73
CA ASP A 92 20.94 -9.36 2.82
C ASP A 92 21.29 -7.93 2.37
N MET A 93 21.66 -7.73 1.10
CA MET A 93 21.97 -6.41 0.54
C MET A 93 20.75 -5.74 -0.08
N PRO A 94 20.66 -4.40 -0.09
CA PRO A 94 19.66 -3.66 -0.86
C PRO A 94 19.71 -4.06 -2.34
N TYR A 95 18.55 -4.27 -2.97
CA TYR A 95 18.49 -4.86 -4.33
C TYR A 95 19.29 -4.07 -5.37
N LYS A 96 19.34 -2.75 -5.24
CA LYS A 96 20.09 -1.87 -6.15
C LYS A 96 21.59 -2.03 -6.02
N GLU A 97 22.08 -2.28 -4.81
CA GLU A 97 23.50 -2.50 -4.53
C GLU A 97 23.92 -3.89 -5.00
N ALA A 98 23.11 -4.91 -4.71
CA ALA A 98 23.30 -6.27 -5.24
C ALA A 98 23.38 -6.28 -6.78
N LEU A 99 22.52 -5.53 -7.47
CA LEU A 99 22.58 -5.39 -8.94
C LEU A 99 23.91 -4.83 -9.44
N LEU A 100 24.49 -3.85 -8.76
CA LEU A 100 25.76 -3.24 -9.15
C LEU A 100 26.94 -4.16 -8.82
N ALA A 101 26.91 -4.84 -7.68
CA ALA A 101 27.93 -5.79 -7.26
C ALA A 101 28.02 -6.97 -8.23
N VAL A 102 26.89 -7.60 -8.56
CA VAL A 102 26.85 -8.74 -9.50
C VAL A 102 27.24 -8.31 -10.92
N ALA A 103 26.85 -7.11 -11.34
CA ALA A 103 27.29 -6.55 -12.62
C ALA A 103 28.81 -6.39 -12.69
N ALA A 104 29.43 -5.91 -11.61
CA ALA A 104 30.89 -5.76 -11.53
C ALA A 104 31.61 -7.12 -11.49
N GLU A 105 31.13 -8.06 -10.67
CA GLU A 105 31.71 -9.40 -10.53
C GLU A 105 31.70 -10.20 -11.83
N LEU A 106 30.56 -10.22 -12.54
CA LEU A 106 30.39 -11.00 -13.76
C LEU A 106 30.81 -10.22 -15.03
N ASN A 107 31.32 -9.00 -14.86
CA ASN A 107 31.67 -8.08 -15.96
C ASN A 107 30.50 -7.88 -16.96
N LEU A 108 29.28 -7.76 -16.43
CA LEU A 108 28.05 -7.57 -17.19
C LEU A 108 27.51 -6.15 -17.01
N SER A 109 26.80 -5.65 -18.01
CA SER A 109 26.03 -4.41 -17.82
C SER A 109 24.86 -4.66 -16.85
N LYS A 110 24.50 -3.62 -16.08
CA LYS A 110 23.31 -3.66 -15.19
C LYS A 110 22.03 -4.11 -15.93
N ALA A 111 21.89 -3.71 -17.18
CA ALA A 111 20.75 -4.10 -18.01
C ALA A 111 20.79 -5.61 -18.34
N SER A 112 21.97 -6.15 -18.65
CA SER A 112 22.17 -7.58 -18.90
C SER A 112 21.83 -8.41 -17.65
N VAL A 113 22.39 -8.07 -16.48
CA VAL A 113 22.08 -8.73 -15.21
C VAL A 113 20.57 -8.71 -14.93
N THR A 114 19.92 -7.56 -15.11
CA THR A 114 18.47 -7.44 -14.91
C THR A 114 17.66 -8.34 -15.85
N SER A 115 18.17 -8.66 -17.03
CA SER A 115 17.51 -9.56 -17.99
C SER A 115 17.55 -11.03 -17.57
N TYR A 116 18.56 -11.42 -16.79
CA TYR A 116 18.76 -12.78 -16.28
C TYR A 116 18.11 -13.03 -14.92
N LEU A 117 17.47 -12.02 -14.33
CA LEU A 117 16.71 -12.15 -13.09
C LEU A 117 15.21 -12.32 -13.35
N PRO A 118 14.51 -13.14 -12.55
CA PRO A 118 13.08 -13.37 -12.70
C PRO A 118 12.26 -12.08 -12.56
N TYR A 119 11.03 -12.08 -13.06
CA TYR A 119 10.10 -10.98 -12.84
C TYR A 119 9.80 -10.85 -11.34
N LYS A 120 10.13 -9.68 -10.78
CA LYS A 120 9.74 -9.27 -9.41
C LYS A 120 9.07 -7.89 -9.37
N LYS A 121 8.70 -7.33 -10.54
CA LYS A 121 8.09 -5.99 -10.63
C LYS A 121 6.72 -5.98 -9.95
N GLY A 122 6.47 -4.96 -9.13
CA GLY A 122 5.19 -4.80 -8.43
C GLY A 122 3.96 -4.60 -9.31
N VAL A 123 4.14 -4.34 -10.62
CA VAL A 123 3.04 -4.33 -11.59
C VAL A 123 2.38 -5.71 -11.71
N TYR A 124 3.21 -6.76 -11.71
CA TYR A 124 2.77 -8.15 -11.86
C TYR A 124 2.52 -8.83 -10.51
N PHE A 125 3.32 -8.51 -9.50
CA PHE A 125 3.22 -9.08 -8.15
C PHE A 125 2.66 -8.04 -7.16
N ARG A 126 1.42 -7.60 -7.38
CA ARG A 126 0.84 -6.46 -6.63
C ARG A 126 0.74 -6.70 -5.12
N GLU A 127 0.54 -7.95 -4.70
CA GLU A 127 0.30 -8.29 -3.30
C GLU A 127 1.59 -8.48 -2.50
N ASN A 128 2.63 -9.06 -3.12
CA ASN A 128 3.87 -9.49 -2.45
C ASN A 128 5.15 -8.82 -2.96
N CYS A 129 5.06 -7.72 -3.72
CA CYS A 129 6.26 -7.03 -4.18
C CYS A 129 6.95 -6.21 -3.08
N ASP A 130 8.27 -6.32 -3.05
CA ASP A 130 9.14 -5.53 -2.20
C ASP A 130 9.01 -4.03 -2.48
N ARG A 131 9.10 -3.22 -1.42
CA ARG A 131 8.98 -1.76 -1.51
C ARG A 131 9.99 -1.15 -2.48
N GLU A 132 11.18 -1.74 -2.60
CA GLU A 132 12.25 -1.29 -3.48
C GLU A 132 11.92 -1.45 -4.98
N GLN A 133 10.95 -2.33 -5.30
CA GLN A 133 10.51 -2.63 -6.65
C GLN A 133 9.29 -1.82 -7.09
N ILE A 134 8.84 -0.88 -6.25
CA ILE A 134 7.63 -0.08 -6.47
C ILE A 134 8.02 1.40 -6.48
N SER A 135 7.47 2.16 -7.44
CA SER A 135 7.65 3.62 -7.41
C SER A 135 6.89 4.23 -6.22
N VAL A 136 7.36 5.37 -5.72
CA VAL A 136 6.71 6.08 -4.60
C VAL A 136 5.22 6.33 -4.87
N GLY A 137 4.87 6.69 -6.12
CA GLY A 137 3.49 6.89 -6.55
C GLY A 137 2.66 5.60 -6.52
N ALA A 138 3.21 4.48 -7.00
CA ALA A 138 2.54 3.20 -6.99
C ALA A 138 2.34 2.66 -5.56
N GLU A 139 3.32 2.83 -4.68
CA GLU A 139 3.22 2.47 -3.25
C GLU A 139 2.13 3.30 -2.54
N ARG A 140 2.04 4.60 -2.84
CA ARG A 140 0.96 5.46 -2.32
C ARG A 140 -0.41 4.95 -2.73
N VAL A 141 -0.59 4.57 -4.00
CA VAL A 141 -1.85 4.00 -4.50
C VAL A 141 -2.14 2.64 -3.88
N ARG A 142 -1.13 1.77 -3.74
CA ARG A 142 -1.25 0.46 -3.08
C ARG A 142 -1.75 0.62 -1.64
N ARG A 143 -1.12 1.47 -0.83
CA ARG A 143 -1.56 1.76 0.54
C ARG A 143 -2.98 2.33 0.58
N MET A 144 -3.32 3.23 -0.34
CA MET A 144 -4.67 3.80 -0.41
C MET A 144 -5.73 2.72 -0.68
N ARG A 145 -5.47 1.80 -1.62
CA ARG A 145 -6.37 0.68 -1.91
C ARG A 145 -6.47 -0.30 -0.76
N GLN A 146 -5.35 -0.67 -0.15
CA GLN A 146 -5.32 -1.58 1.00
C GLN A 146 -6.14 -1.01 2.17
N ARG A 147 -5.94 0.28 2.48
CA ARG A 147 -6.72 0.98 3.52
C ARG A 147 -8.21 1.03 3.19
N LYS A 148 -8.56 1.30 1.94
CA LYS A 148 -9.95 1.32 1.48
C LYS A 148 -10.61 -0.06 1.64
N LYS A 149 -9.95 -1.13 1.18
CA LYS A 149 -10.43 -2.51 1.29
C LYS A 149 -10.60 -2.94 2.75
N ALA A 150 -9.63 -2.60 3.61
CA ALA A 150 -9.71 -2.91 5.04
C ALA A 150 -10.91 -2.20 5.70
N VAL A 151 -11.12 -0.92 5.38
CA VAL A 151 -12.27 -0.16 5.88
C VAL A 151 -13.60 -0.73 5.37
N GLU A 152 -13.70 -1.08 4.09
CA GLU A 152 -14.90 -1.69 3.52
C GLU A 152 -15.23 -3.02 4.20
N ALA A 153 -14.23 -3.87 4.46
CA ALA A 153 -14.40 -5.11 5.20
C ALA A 153 -14.89 -4.86 6.63
N LEU A 154 -14.23 -3.96 7.37
CA LEU A 154 -14.61 -3.61 8.74
C LEU A 154 -16.00 -2.98 8.85
N GLN A 155 -16.42 -2.21 7.84
CA GLN A 155 -17.77 -1.64 7.82
C GLN A 155 -18.84 -2.67 7.48
N SER A 156 -18.46 -3.78 6.85
CA SER A 156 -19.37 -4.89 6.51
C SER A 156 -19.53 -5.88 7.67
N SER A 157 -18.52 -6.01 8.52
CA SER A 157 -18.53 -6.85 9.71
C SER A 157 -17.83 -6.13 10.86
N HIS A 158 -18.56 -5.86 11.94
CA HIS A 158 -18.05 -5.21 13.16
C HIS A 158 -17.21 -6.22 13.96
N ASP A 159 -16.02 -6.54 13.45
CA ASP A 159 -15.12 -7.59 13.96
C ASP A 159 -13.79 -6.99 14.44
N GLU A 160 -13.34 -7.44 15.62
CA GLU A 160 -12.02 -7.12 16.19
C GLU A 160 -10.86 -7.44 15.23
N GLN A 161 -10.90 -8.57 14.53
CA GLN A 161 -9.82 -8.97 13.63
C GLN A 161 -9.71 -8.00 12.44
N LEU A 162 -10.85 -7.59 11.89
CA LEU A 162 -10.91 -6.60 10.80
C LEU A 162 -10.49 -5.21 11.29
N LEU A 163 -10.79 -4.86 12.55
CA LEU A 163 -10.32 -3.63 13.18
C LEU A 163 -8.80 -3.64 13.28
N TRP A 164 -8.21 -4.76 13.71
CA TRP A 164 -6.76 -4.91 13.78
C TRP A 164 -6.12 -4.75 12.40
N GLN A 165 -6.67 -5.39 11.36
CA GLN A 165 -6.20 -5.23 9.97
C GLN A 165 -6.25 -3.76 9.51
N CYS A 166 -7.31 -3.03 9.84
CA CYS A 166 -7.40 -1.60 9.59
C CYS A 166 -6.31 -0.82 10.32
N VAL A 167 -6.12 -1.08 11.61
CA VAL A 167 -5.13 -0.40 12.44
C VAL A 167 -3.71 -0.61 11.90
N VAL A 168 -3.38 -1.82 11.46
CA VAL A 168 -2.09 -2.11 10.81
C VAL A 168 -1.96 -1.37 9.47
N ALA A 169 -2.99 -1.42 8.61
CA ALA A 169 -2.97 -0.75 7.30
C ALA A 169 -2.84 0.79 7.39
N PHE A 170 -3.32 1.38 8.48
CA PHE A 170 -3.28 2.82 8.72
C PHE A 170 -2.04 3.31 9.50
N GLN A 171 -1.08 2.45 9.81
CA GLN A 171 0.18 2.88 10.42
C GLN A 171 0.84 4.01 9.61
N GLY A 172 1.32 5.04 10.31
CA GLY A 172 1.90 6.25 9.70
C GLY A 172 0.92 7.10 8.87
N TYR A 173 -0.38 6.84 8.91
CA TYR A 173 -1.38 7.75 8.34
C TYR A 173 -1.47 9.03 9.18
N ARG A 174 -1.58 10.18 8.51
CA ARG A 174 -1.74 11.48 9.17
C ARG A 174 -3.20 11.70 9.55
N PHE A 175 -3.58 11.25 10.73
CA PHE A 175 -4.86 11.52 11.36
C PHE A 175 -4.92 12.95 11.90
N LYS A 176 -6.12 13.38 12.27
CA LYS A 176 -6.36 14.63 12.99
C LYS A 176 -7.32 14.37 14.14
N THR A 177 -7.06 14.96 15.30
CA THR A 177 -7.98 14.92 16.44
C THR A 177 -9.19 15.85 16.20
N ILE A 178 -10.16 15.84 17.12
CA ILE A 178 -11.32 16.72 17.05
C ILE A 178 -10.97 18.22 16.99
N SER A 179 -9.86 18.64 17.61
CA SER A 179 -9.35 20.02 17.56
C SER A 179 -8.47 20.30 16.35
N GLY A 180 -8.38 19.38 15.38
CA GLY A 180 -7.60 19.53 14.16
C GLY A 180 -6.10 19.20 14.30
N LEU A 181 -5.64 18.80 15.50
CA LEU A 181 -4.24 18.51 15.74
C LEU A 181 -3.82 17.24 14.97
N PRO A 182 -2.82 17.31 14.07
CA PRO A 182 -2.36 16.16 13.32
C PRO A 182 -1.58 15.20 14.20
N PHE A 183 -1.70 13.90 13.92
CA PHE A 183 -0.93 12.84 14.56
C PHE A 183 -0.86 11.63 13.64
N SER A 184 0.11 10.77 13.87
CA SER A 184 0.16 9.40 13.35
C SER A 184 0.54 8.45 14.49
N TYR A 185 0.57 7.16 14.18
CA TYR A 185 1.05 6.17 15.13
C TYR A 185 1.93 5.13 14.47
N LYS A 186 2.78 4.50 15.30
CA LYS A 186 3.58 3.33 14.97
C LYS A 186 3.21 2.19 15.90
N ILE A 187 3.24 0.97 15.35
CA ILE A 187 3.12 -0.28 16.09
C ILE A 187 4.54 -0.86 16.13
N LYS A 188 4.99 -1.27 17.32
CA LYS A 188 6.30 -1.91 17.46
C LYS A 188 6.19 -3.40 17.13
N THR A 189 7.30 -4.01 16.74
CA THR A 189 7.44 -5.46 16.68
C THR A 189 8.03 -5.95 17.99
N GLY A 190 7.42 -6.99 18.57
CA GLY A 190 7.93 -7.65 19.76
C GLY A 190 9.18 -8.49 19.43
N ARG A 191 9.80 -9.07 20.47
CA ARG A 191 10.98 -9.94 20.32
C ARG A 191 10.69 -11.19 19.47
N ASN A 192 9.42 -11.59 19.38
CA ASN A 192 8.96 -12.78 18.66
C ASN A 192 8.60 -12.49 17.19
N GLY A 193 8.84 -11.27 16.69
CA GLY A 193 8.48 -10.85 15.33
C GLY A 193 7.01 -10.44 15.15
N GLU A 194 6.12 -10.78 16.10
CA GLU A 194 4.73 -10.33 16.08
C GLU A 194 4.57 -8.83 16.39
N LEU A 195 3.53 -8.21 15.84
CA LEU A 195 3.19 -6.82 16.12
C LEU A 195 2.64 -6.69 17.55
N THR A 196 3.23 -5.78 18.33
CA THR A 196 2.72 -5.45 19.66
C THR A 196 1.32 -4.85 19.54
N LYS A 197 0.39 -5.24 20.40
CA LYS A 197 -0.96 -4.67 20.47
C LYS A 197 -0.97 -3.29 21.16
N GLU A 198 -0.06 -2.40 20.76
CA GLU A 198 0.09 -1.04 21.29
C GLU A 198 0.39 -0.03 20.17
N LEU A 199 -0.34 1.08 20.18
CA LEU A 199 -0.20 2.15 19.20
C LEU A 199 0.56 3.32 19.82
N TRP A 200 1.76 3.59 19.33
CA TRP A 200 2.64 4.67 19.79
C TRP A 200 2.39 5.93 18.97
N ILE A 201 1.79 6.96 19.58
CA ILE A 201 1.47 8.23 18.91
C ILE A 201 2.75 9.07 18.73
N ASP A 202 2.93 9.69 17.56
CA ASP A 202 4.18 10.36 17.14
C ASP A 202 4.30 11.85 17.52
N ARG A 203 3.63 12.32 18.58
CA ARG A 203 3.39 13.77 18.76
C ARG A 203 4.44 14.51 19.61
N ARG A 204 5.10 13.84 20.56
CA ARG A 204 6.09 14.36 21.53
C ARG A 204 7.02 13.23 22.01
N GLU A 205 8.22 13.56 22.43
CA GLU A 205 9.10 12.64 23.16
C GLU A 205 8.39 12.21 24.46
N GLY A 206 8.27 10.90 24.72
CA GLY A 206 7.42 10.35 25.79
C GLY A 206 5.91 10.30 25.48
N SER A 207 5.51 10.37 24.21
CA SER A 207 4.10 10.31 23.82
C SER A 207 3.39 9.06 24.31
N LYS A 208 2.13 9.28 24.74
CA LYS A 208 1.21 8.27 25.26
C LYS A 208 0.99 7.16 24.21
N SER A 209 1.17 5.91 24.62
CA SER A 209 0.68 4.75 23.86
C SER A 209 -0.82 4.58 24.08
N LEU A 210 -1.51 4.06 23.07
CA LEU A 210 -2.87 3.53 23.21
C LEU A 210 -2.76 2.01 23.29
N THR A 211 -3.24 1.44 24.39
CA THR A 211 -3.32 -0.02 24.53
C THR A 211 -4.43 -0.55 23.63
N TRP A 212 -4.29 -1.78 23.13
CA TRP A 212 -5.35 -2.41 22.34
C TRP A 212 -6.65 -2.57 23.12
N SER A 213 -6.60 -2.88 24.41
CA SER A 213 -7.78 -2.92 25.28
C SER A 213 -8.55 -1.59 25.28
N SER A 214 -7.85 -0.45 25.26
CA SER A 214 -8.47 0.87 25.17
C SER A 214 -9.15 1.09 23.81
N VAL A 215 -8.55 0.58 22.73
CA VAL A 215 -9.13 0.65 21.39
C VAL A 215 -10.38 -0.21 21.29
N LEU A 216 -10.35 -1.44 21.83
CA LEU A 216 -11.50 -2.34 21.85
C LEU A 216 -12.67 -1.80 22.66
N LEU A 217 -12.40 -1.27 23.86
CA LEU A 217 -13.44 -0.69 24.71
C LEU A 217 -14.18 0.46 24.01
N ALA A 218 -13.45 1.28 23.27
CA ALA A 218 -14.06 2.32 22.43
C ALA A 218 -14.79 1.72 21.22
N PHE A 219 -14.26 0.64 20.63
CA PHE A 219 -14.82 -0.01 19.44
C PHE A 219 -16.18 -0.63 19.71
N GLU A 220 -16.38 -1.26 20.87
CA GLU A 220 -17.71 -1.75 21.30
C GLU A 220 -18.78 -0.65 21.24
N LYS A 221 -18.41 0.61 21.54
CA LYS A 221 -19.32 1.76 21.49
C LYS A 221 -19.58 2.29 20.09
N THR A 222 -19.02 1.67 19.05
CA THR A 222 -19.21 2.08 17.64
C THR A 222 -20.18 1.19 16.87
N GLU A 223 -20.75 0.17 17.51
CA GLU A 223 -21.79 -0.66 16.90
C GLU A 223 -22.99 0.19 16.46
N GLY A 224 -23.51 -0.07 15.26
CA GLY A 224 -24.59 0.74 14.68
C GLY A 224 -24.17 2.14 14.17
N LYS A 225 -22.86 2.47 14.15
CA LYS A 225 -22.30 3.75 13.70
C LYS A 225 -22.96 4.97 14.36
N PRO A 226 -22.86 5.11 15.69
CA PRO A 226 -23.55 6.17 16.40
C PRO A 226 -22.99 7.56 16.08
N LEU A 227 -23.84 8.58 16.28
CA LEU A 227 -23.41 9.97 16.28
C LEU A 227 -22.61 10.25 17.56
N VAL A 228 -21.32 10.57 17.39
CA VAL A 228 -20.42 10.87 18.51
C VAL A 228 -19.96 12.31 18.40
N GLU A 229 -20.54 13.20 19.20
CA GLU A 229 -20.21 14.63 19.16
C GLU A 229 -18.85 14.96 19.81
N ARG A 230 -18.49 14.20 20.85
CA ARG A 230 -17.29 14.44 21.66
C ARG A 230 -16.56 13.12 21.92
N PRO A 231 -15.21 13.11 21.96
CA PRO A 231 -14.44 11.89 22.21
C PRO A 231 -14.86 11.14 23.49
N LYS A 232 -15.24 11.87 24.56
CA LYS A 232 -15.66 11.27 25.83
C LYS A 232 -16.92 10.38 25.72
N ALA A 233 -17.72 10.51 24.66
CA ALA A 233 -18.86 9.62 24.43
C ALA A 233 -18.43 8.20 24.03
N LEU A 234 -17.18 7.99 23.59
CA LEU A 234 -16.60 6.65 23.38
C LEU A 234 -16.12 5.97 24.69
N GLY A 235 -16.26 6.66 25.82
CA GLY A 235 -15.85 6.18 27.14
C GLY A 235 -14.76 7.04 27.77
N ASP A 236 -14.56 6.82 29.08
CA ASP A 236 -13.49 7.46 29.84
C ASP A 236 -12.16 6.74 29.61
N ILE A 237 -11.61 6.96 28.43
CA ILE A 237 -10.42 6.27 27.94
C ILE A 237 -9.26 7.25 27.84
N ARG A 238 -8.11 6.85 28.39
CA ARG A 238 -6.89 7.64 28.26
C ARG A 238 -6.49 7.72 26.78
N GLY A 239 -6.47 8.94 26.24
CA GLY A 239 -6.13 9.17 24.82
C GLY A 239 -7.29 8.97 23.86
N VAL A 240 -8.54 8.95 24.35
CA VAL A 240 -9.76 8.82 23.54
C VAL A 240 -9.85 9.81 22.38
N SER A 241 -9.23 11.00 22.49
CA SER A 241 -9.19 11.99 21.41
C SER A 241 -8.46 11.50 20.15
N TYR A 242 -7.47 10.61 20.30
CA TYR A 242 -6.78 9.98 19.18
C TYR A 242 -7.62 8.85 18.60
N ILE A 243 -8.21 8.00 19.45
CA ILE A 243 -9.12 6.92 19.03
C ILE A 243 -10.29 7.49 18.22
N TYR A 244 -10.90 8.57 18.70
CA TYR A 244 -11.95 9.30 17.98
C TYR A 244 -11.52 9.73 16.57
N GLY A 245 -10.31 10.27 16.42
CA GLY A 245 -9.77 10.66 15.11
C GLY A 245 -9.56 9.46 14.18
N ILE A 246 -9.15 8.31 14.73
CA ILE A 246 -9.00 7.05 14.00
C ILE A 246 -10.38 6.53 13.55
N PHE A 247 -11.32 6.38 14.49
CA PHE A 247 -12.65 5.81 14.22
C PHE A 247 -13.47 6.66 13.25
N ARG A 248 -13.37 7.99 13.35
CA ARG A 248 -13.93 8.89 12.34
C ARG A 248 -13.38 8.59 10.95
N ARG A 249 -12.07 8.34 10.83
CA ARG A 249 -11.44 8.05 9.53
C ARG A 249 -11.82 6.69 8.98
N LEU A 250 -12.01 5.71 9.87
CA LEU A 250 -12.50 4.37 9.52
C LEU A 250 -14.02 4.35 9.25
N GLY A 251 -14.73 5.45 9.50
CA GLY A 251 -16.19 5.54 9.30
C GLY A 251 -16.98 4.67 10.27
N LEU A 252 -16.43 4.45 11.47
CA LEU A 252 -17.08 3.71 12.56
C LEU A 252 -18.04 4.59 13.37
N ILE A 253 -17.90 5.91 13.28
CA ILE A 253 -18.73 6.88 13.99
C ILE A 253 -19.21 7.96 13.03
N GLU A 254 -20.41 8.47 13.29
CA GLU A 254 -20.89 9.69 12.67
C GLU A 254 -20.47 10.91 13.49
N VAL A 255 -20.31 12.04 12.80
CA VAL A 255 -19.82 13.29 13.38
C VAL A 255 -20.71 14.43 12.90
N PRO A 256 -21.06 15.40 13.77
CA PRO A 256 -21.86 16.56 13.37
C PRO A 256 -21.27 17.31 12.16
N ALA A 257 -22.14 17.83 11.30
CA ALA A 257 -21.74 18.47 10.04
C ALA A 257 -20.78 19.65 10.25
N GLU A 258 -20.99 20.44 11.30
CA GLU A 258 -20.14 21.59 11.69
C GLU A 258 -18.69 21.19 11.97
N MET A 259 -18.47 19.94 12.40
CA MET A 259 -17.14 19.39 12.70
C MET A 259 -16.48 18.72 11.49
N LYS A 260 -17.23 18.53 10.38
CA LYS A 260 -16.69 17.99 9.13
C LYS A 260 -15.73 18.99 8.47
N GLU A 261 -16.03 20.28 8.55
CA GLU A 261 -15.27 21.35 7.85
C GLU A 261 -13.94 21.72 8.51
N ARG A 262 -13.82 21.63 9.85
CA ARG A 262 -12.60 22.03 10.58
C ARG A 262 -11.38 21.11 10.40
N VAL A 263 -11.56 19.95 9.75
CA VAL A 263 -10.62 18.83 9.86
C VAL A 263 -10.38 18.08 8.53
N LEU A 264 -11.01 18.48 7.41
CA LEU A 264 -10.66 17.95 6.09
C LEU A 264 -9.22 18.33 5.69
#